data_AF-A0A7X8U7Y1-F1
#
_entry.id   AF-A0A7X8U7Y1-F1
#
_cell.length_a   1.000
_cell.length_b   1.000
_cell.length_c   1.000
_cell.angle_alpha   90.00
_cell.angle_beta   90.00
_cell.angle_gamma   90.00
#
_symmetry.space_group_name_H-M   'P 1'
#
loop_
_entity.id
_entity.type
_entity.pdbx_description
1 polymer ?
#
loop_
_entity_poly.entity_id
_entity_poly.type
_entity_poly.pdbx_seq_one_letter_code
_entity_poly.pdbx_strand_id
1 'polypeptide(L)'
;TPGYDWFAEEVITEDDLANLPDEDEKIDVIVSHTCPLEFQIVPHEYVSIFTSDPCRAMLSQVLKRFQPKLWYFGHFHHNNHGVHMDCEWFCLPRIGDGPTRYLLYPKLKLL
;
A
#
# COMPACT_ATOMS: atom_id res chain seq x y z
N THR A 1 12.60 14.91 2.88
CA THR A 1 14.02 14.93 3.26
C THR A 1 14.28 13.86 4.30
N PRO A 2 15.38 13.09 4.18
CA PRO A 2 15.79 12.13 5.21
C PRO A 2 15.87 12.81 6.58
N GLY A 3 15.29 12.18 7.61
CA GLY A 3 15.20 12.71 8.97
C GLY A 3 14.12 13.78 9.21
N TYR A 4 13.34 14.14 8.18
CA TYR A 4 12.19 15.05 8.28
C TYR A 4 10.89 14.43 7.72
N ASP A 5 10.96 13.79 6.55
CA ASP A 5 9.80 13.17 5.89
C ASP A 5 9.83 11.62 5.94
N TRP A 6 11.00 11.04 6.24
CA TRP A 6 11.21 9.60 6.41
C TRP A 6 12.46 9.36 7.27
N PHE A 7 12.42 8.37 8.16
CA PHE A 7 13.61 7.86 8.84
C PHE A 7 14.24 6.72 8.04
N ALA A 8 15.56 6.54 8.12
CA ALA A 8 16.23 5.50 7.33
C ALA A 8 15.77 4.09 7.76
N GLU A 9 15.44 3.96 9.04
CA GLU A 9 14.90 2.78 9.70
C GLU A 9 13.45 2.45 9.26
N GLU A 10 12.77 3.36 8.57
CA GLU A 10 11.43 3.13 8.01
C GLU A 10 11.47 2.57 6.58
N VAL A 11 12.67 2.44 6.00
CA VAL A 11 12.86 1.89 4.66
C VAL A 11 13.24 0.42 4.76
N ILE A 12 12.39 -0.44 4.21
CA ILE A 12 12.68 -1.88 4.10
C ILE A 12 13.91 -2.11 3.20
N THR A 13 14.81 -2.96 3.67
CA THR A 13 16.07 -3.30 3.00
C THR A 13 16.05 -4.72 2.44
N GLU A 14 17.05 -5.05 1.61
CA GLU A 14 17.24 -6.44 1.14
C GLU A 14 17.55 -7.40 2.30
N ASP A 15 18.25 -6.93 3.35
CA ASP A 15 18.52 -7.74 4.54
C ASP A 15 17.22 -8.06 5.30
N ASP A 16 16.27 -7.13 5.36
CA ASP A 16 14.95 -7.38 5.94
C ASP A 16 14.19 -8.45 5.14
N LEU A 17 14.24 -8.40 3.80
CA LEU A 17 13.63 -9.41 2.92
C LEU A 17 14.26 -10.79 3.09
N ALA A 18 15.59 -10.84 3.27
CA ALA A 18 16.33 -12.09 3.49
C ALA A 18 15.98 -12.76 4.83
N ASN A 19 15.51 -11.98 5.82
CA ASN A 19 15.10 -12.47 7.13
C ASN A 19 13.62 -12.90 7.19
N LEU A 20 12.87 -12.80 6.09
CA LEU A 20 11.48 -13.27 6.02
C LEU A 20 11.39 -14.80 5.96
N PRO A 21 10.28 -15.40 6.45
CA PRO A 21 10.05 -16.84 6.38
C PRO A 21 10.15 -17.41 4.96
N ASP A 22 10.49 -18.69 4.83
CA ASP A 22 10.58 -19.38 3.54
C ASP A 22 9.28 -19.30 2.74
N GLU A 23 9.38 -19.40 1.41
CA GLU A 23 8.21 -19.26 0.49
C GLU A 23 7.12 -20.32 0.74
N ASP A 24 7.49 -21.46 1.35
CA ASP A 24 6.56 -22.53 1.71
C ASP A 24 5.70 -22.19 2.94
N GLU A 25 6.06 -21.14 3.70
CA GLU A 25 5.28 -20.70 4.86
C GLU A 25 4.03 -19.93 4.41
N LYS A 26 2.87 -20.43 4.85
CA LYS A 26 1.58 -19.83 4.51
C LYS A 26 1.33 -18.58 5.34
N ILE A 27 1.38 -17.41 4.69
CA ILE A 27 1.02 -16.12 5.29
C ILE A 27 -0.37 -15.70 4.80
N ASP A 28 -1.36 -15.72 5.71
CA ASP A 28 -2.74 -15.34 5.36
C ASP A 28 -2.95 -13.82 5.33
N VAL A 29 -2.23 -13.07 6.17
CA VAL A 29 -2.42 -11.63 6.38
C VAL A 29 -1.08 -10.92 6.45
N ILE A 30 -0.95 -9.80 5.73
CA ILE A 30 0.19 -8.89 5.83
C ILE A 30 -0.30 -7.53 6.35
N VAL A 31 0.47 -6.95 7.28
CA VAL A 31 0.27 -5.58 7.77
C VAL A 31 1.57 -4.81 7.59
N SER A 32 1.52 -3.68 6.91
CA SER A 32 2.69 -2.83 6.64
C SER A 32 2.32 -1.35 6.72
N HIS A 33 3.32 -0.46 6.77
CA HIS A 33 3.02 0.97 6.76
C HIS A 33 2.52 1.44 5.38
N THR A 34 3.18 1.01 4.30
CA THR A 34 2.82 1.29 2.89
C THR A 34 2.45 0.01 2.14
N CYS A 35 2.37 0.02 0.81
CA CYS A 35 1.90 -1.10 -0.01
C CYS A 35 2.76 -1.40 -1.26
N PRO A 36 2.60 -2.59 -1.87
CA PRO A 36 3.21 -2.93 -3.16
C PRO A 36 2.85 -1.98 -4.31
N LEU A 37 3.62 -2.02 -5.39
CA LEU A 37 3.37 -1.25 -6.62
C LEU A 37 2.08 -1.68 -7.34
N GLU A 38 1.69 -2.94 -7.18
CA GLU A 38 0.54 -3.58 -7.83
C GLU A 38 -0.80 -3.07 -7.30
N PHE A 39 -0.82 -2.51 -6.09
CA PHE A 39 -2.04 -1.97 -5.51
C PHE A 39 -2.33 -0.59 -6.11
N GLN A 40 -3.42 -0.52 -6.88
CA GLN A 40 -3.91 0.72 -7.49
C GLN A 40 -4.66 1.57 -6.44
N ILE A 41 -3.89 2.23 -5.58
CA ILE A 41 -4.41 3.02 -4.45
C ILE A 41 -4.95 4.40 -4.85
N VAL A 42 -4.56 4.89 -6.03
CA VAL A 42 -5.01 6.17 -6.59
C VAL A 42 -5.29 6.05 -8.09
N PRO A 43 -6.08 6.97 -8.67
CA PRO A 43 -6.22 7.08 -10.12
C PRO A 43 -4.86 7.26 -10.82
N HIS A 44 -4.76 6.78 -12.07
CA HIS A 44 -3.51 6.79 -12.84
C HIS A 44 -2.88 8.18 -12.95
N GLU A 45 -3.70 9.23 -13.02
CA GLU A 45 -3.27 10.62 -13.08
C GLU A 45 -2.53 11.11 -11.83
N TYR A 46 -2.68 10.41 -10.69
CA TYR A 46 -2.04 10.75 -9.42
C TYR A 46 -0.91 9.79 -9.04
N VAL A 47 -0.65 8.74 -9.83
CA VAL A 47 0.36 7.70 -9.53
C VAL A 47 1.74 8.29 -9.26
N SER A 48 2.15 9.33 -10.00
CA SER A 48 3.48 9.95 -9.87
C SER A 48 3.77 10.54 -8.48
N ILE A 49 2.73 10.90 -7.73
CA ILE A 49 2.85 11.45 -6.36
C ILE A 49 3.23 10.33 -5.37
N PHE A 50 2.80 9.09 -5.65
CA PHE A 50 2.95 7.94 -4.76
C PHE A 50 3.99 6.93 -5.23
N THR A 51 4.66 7.19 -6.36
CA THR A 51 5.80 6.42 -6.86
C THR A 51 7.12 6.78 -6.18
N SER A 52 7.15 7.82 -5.35
CA SER A 52 8.34 8.25 -4.61
C SER A 52 8.67 7.37 -3.39
N ASP A 53 7.74 6.50 -2.97
CA ASP A 53 7.93 5.61 -1.83
C ASP A 53 8.84 4.42 -2.21
N PRO A 54 10.08 4.37 -1.67
CA PRO A 54 11.07 3.35 -2.02
C PRO A 54 10.69 1.95 -1.54
N CYS A 55 9.81 1.83 -0.54
CA CYS A 55 9.44 0.54 0.05
C CYS A 55 8.52 -0.26 -0.87
N ARG A 56 7.78 0.40 -1.76
CA ARG A 56 6.75 -0.26 -2.59
C ARG A 56 7.33 -1.36 -3.48
N ALA A 57 8.52 -1.13 -4.05
CA ALA A 57 9.20 -2.10 -4.91
C ALA A 57 9.62 -3.37 -4.12
N MET A 58 10.09 -3.19 -2.89
CA MET A 58 10.42 -4.30 -2.00
C MET A 58 9.16 -5.06 -1.56
N LEU A 59 8.07 -4.35 -1.26
CA LEU A 59 6.80 -4.96 -0.90
C LEU A 59 6.15 -5.71 -2.07
N SER A 60 6.42 -5.35 -3.33
CA SER A 60 6.07 -6.18 -4.49
C SER A 60 6.77 -7.54 -4.48
N GLN A 61 8.00 -7.61 -3.97
CA GLN A 61 8.69 -8.90 -3.77
C GLN A 61 7.97 -9.74 -2.71
N VAL A 62 7.57 -9.12 -1.60
CA VAL A 62 6.80 -9.78 -0.53
C VAL A 62 5.44 -10.28 -1.04
N LEU A 63 4.72 -9.46 -1.81
CA LEU A 63 3.45 -9.84 -2.43
C LEU A 63 3.61 -11.06 -3.35
N LYS A 64 4.65 -11.07 -4.18
CA LYS A 64 4.95 -12.17 -5.08
C LYS A 64 5.31 -13.46 -4.31
N ARG A 65 6.09 -13.34 -3.24
CA ARG A 65 6.57 -14.46 -2.42
C ARG A 65 5.46 -15.16 -1.68
N PHE A 66 4.60 -14.41 -0.98
CA PHE A 66 3.65 -14.99 -0.04
C PHE A 66 2.20 -15.04 -0.51
N GLN A 67 1.81 -14.23 -1.49
CA GLN A 67 0.45 -14.18 -2.06
C GLN A 67 -0.66 -14.25 -0.99
N PRO A 68 -0.65 -13.34 0.01
CA PRO A 68 -1.59 -13.39 1.13
C PRO A 68 -3.02 -13.15 0.66
N LYS A 69 -3.99 -13.58 1.45
CA LYS A 69 -5.42 -13.29 1.18
C LYS A 69 -5.80 -11.86 1.58
N LEU A 70 -5.14 -11.31 2.60
CA LEU A 70 -5.45 -9.99 3.14
C LEU A 70 -4.18 -9.14 3.29
N TRP A 71 -4.27 -7.88 2.91
CA TRP A 71 -3.21 -6.89 3.14
C TRP A 71 -3.77 -5.58 3.70
N TYR A 72 -3.27 -5.16 4.87
CA TYR A 72 -3.63 -3.87 5.47
C TYR A 72 -2.44 -2.92 5.47
N PHE A 73 -2.67 -1.67 5.09
CA PHE A 73 -1.64 -0.63 5.09
C PHE A 73 -2.21 0.75 5.38
N GLY A 74 -1.32 1.71 5.63
CA GLY A 74 -1.63 3.12 5.89
C GLY A 74 -0.89 4.02 4.90
N HIS A 75 -0.12 4.97 5.43
CA HIS A 75 0.71 5.95 4.70
C HIS A 75 -0.04 6.98 3.85
N PHE A 76 -1.08 6.56 3.12
CA PHE A 76 -1.79 7.42 2.18
C PHE A 76 -2.94 8.21 2.82
N HIS A 77 -3.22 8.01 4.11
CA HIS A 77 -4.20 8.80 4.88
C HIS A 77 -5.63 8.81 4.28
N HIS A 78 -5.99 7.71 3.62
CA HIS A 78 -7.27 7.54 2.94
C HIS A 78 -7.85 6.17 3.24
N ASN A 79 -9.18 6.10 3.32
CA ASN A 79 -9.88 4.82 3.33
C ASN A 79 -10.07 4.35 1.87
N ASN A 80 -9.35 3.32 1.47
CA ASN A 80 -9.47 2.73 0.14
C ASN A 80 -9.33 1.21 0.22
N HIS A 81 -9.90 0.48 -0.74
CA HIS A 81 -9.78 -0.96 -0.82
C HIS A 81 -9.81 -1.43 -2.26
N GLY A 82 -9.33 -2.65 -2.48
CA GLY A 82 -9.41 -3.30 -3.78
C GLY A 82 -8.89 -4.72 -3.72
N VAL A 83 -8.71 -5.30 -4.89
CA VAL A 83 -8.24 -6.67 -5.04
C VAL A 83 -7.13 -6.71 -6.09
N HIS A 84 -6.06 -7.43 -5.79
CA HIS A 84 -5.04 -7.79 -6.76
C HIS A 84 -4.86 -9.30 -6.75
N MET A 85 -5.18 -9.97 -7.87
CA MET A 85 -5.32 -11.43 -7.93
C MET A 85 -6.30 -11.92 -6.84
N ASP A 86 -5.85 -12.75 -5.91
CA ASP A 86 -6.66 -13.27 -4.79
C ASP A 86 -6.37 -12.55 -3.45
N CYS A 87 -5.62 -11.44 -3.48
CA CYS A 87 -5.31 -10.61 -2.31
C CYS A 87 -6.25 -9.41 -2.23
N GLU A 88 -7.09 -9.37 -1.19
CA GLU A 88 -7.86 -8.19 -0.83
C GLU A 88 -7.00 -7.23 -0.01
N TRP A 89 -6.98 -5.97 -0.40
CA TRP A 89 -6.16 -4.96 0.26
C TRP A 89 -6.98 -3.78 0.78
N PHE A 90 -6.52 -3.21 1.90
CA PHE A 90 -7.18 -2.13 2.61
C PHE A 90 -6.16 -1.06 3.01
N CYS A 91 -6.34 0.15 2.48
CA CYS A 91 -5.67 1.36 2.93
C CYS A 91 -6.51 1.99 4.04
N LEU A 92 -5.91 2.21 5.21
CA LEU A 92 -6.55 2.81 6.37
C LEU A 92 -6.13 4.28 6.53
N PRO A 93 -7.07 5.17 6.93
CA PRO A 93 -6.76 6.56 7.19
C PRO A 93 -5.96 6.72 8.49
N ARG A 94 -5.30 7.88 8.66
CA ARG A 94 -4.74 8.24 9.96
C ARG A 94 -5.87 8.55 10.94
N ILE A 95 -5.66 8.24 12.22
CA ILE A 95 -6.60 8.64 13.28
C ILE A 95 -6.78 10.16 13.26
N GLY A 96 -8.04 10.60 13.20
CA GLY A 96 -8.40 12.02 13.15
C GLY A 96 -8.63 12.57 11.75
N ASP A 97 -8.25 11.83 10.70
CA ASP A 97 -8.70 12.17 9.35
C ASP A 97 -10.20 11.84 9.25
N GLY A 98 -11.01 12.82 8.85
CA GLY A 98 -12.42 12.60 8.53
C GLY A 98 -12.59 11.65 7.35
N PRO A 99 -13.82 11.30 6.93
CA PRO A 99 -14.03 10.42 5.78
C PRO A 99 -13.48 11.07 4.49
N THR A 100 -12.24 10.76 4.13
CA THR A 100 -11.58 11.21 2.89
C THR A 100 -12.07 10.34 1.74
N ARG A 101 -13.13 10.78 1.07
CA ARG A 101 -13.60 10.19 -0.20
C ARG A 101 -12.95 10.92 -1.37
N TYR A 102 -12.07 10.27 -2.12
CA TYR A 102 -11.66 10.73 -3.47
C TYR A 102 -12.67 10.38 -4.56
N LEU A 103 -13.90 10.03 -4.21
CA LEU A 103 -14.98 9.78 -5.16
C LEU A 103 -16.11 10.79 -4.92
N LEU A 104 -15.88 12.03 -5.36
CA LEU A 104 -17.01 12.80 -5.87
C LEU A 104 -17.49 12.06 -7.13
N TYR A 105 -18.70 11.52 -7.04
CA TYR A 105 -19.47 11.01 -8.18
C TYR A 105 -19.27 11.88 -9.43
N PRO A 106 -19.18 11.30 -10.64
CA PRO A 106 -19.20 12.11 -11.85
C PRO A 106 -20.44 12.99 -11.80
N LYS A 107 -20.24 14.32 -11.92
CA LYS A 107 -21.34 15.27 -12.05
C LYS A 107 -22.30 14.70 -13.09
N LEU A 108 -23.52 14.34 -12.68
CA LEU A 108 -24.61 14.20 -13.64
C LEU A 108 -24.61 15.49 -14.44
N LYS A 109 -24.41 15.37 -15.76
CA LYS A 109 -24.80 16.42 -16.69
C LYS A 109 -26.30 16.62 -16.48
N LEU A 110 -26.66 17.68 -15.76
CA LEU A 110 -27.99 18.26 -15.89
C LEU A 110 -28.07 18.82 -17.31
N LEU A 111 -29.07 18.31 -18.03
CA LEU A 111 -29.49 18.69 -19.38
C LEU A 111 -29.63 20.21 -19.52
#